data_AF-A0A7K0EEB9-F1
#
_entry.id   AF-A0A7K0EEB9-F1
#
_cell.length_a   1.000
_cell.length_b   1.000
_cell.length_c   1.000
_cell.angle_alpha   90.00
_cell.angle_beta   90.00
_cell.angle_gamma   90.00
#
_symmetry.space_group_name_H-M   'P 1'
#
loop_
_entity.id
_entity.type
_entity.pdbx_description
1 polymer ?
#
loop_
_entity_poly.entity_id
_entity_poly.type
_entity_poly.pdbx_seq_one_letter_code
_entity_poly.pdbx_strand_id
1 'polypeptide(L)' 'MKSQLIAITLVIGVLVCCAACCFAITDWVTDYKTGVYQREYFEAFYETSAIVAYAILGFRFMNKKISGLR' A
#
# COMPACT_ATOMS: atom_id res chain seq x y z
N MET A 1 26.01 -2.63 15.38
CA MET A 1 25.89 -3.01 13.96
C MET A 1 24.56 -3.67 13.61
N LYS A 2 24.14 -4.77 14.27
CA LYS A 2 22.86 -5.45 13.96
C LYS A 2 21.62 -4.53 13.99
N SER A 3 21.50 -3.68 15.01
CA SER A 3 20.37 -2.74 15.14
C SER A 3 20.35 -1.65 14.05
N GLN A 4 21.53 -1.21 13.58
CA GLN A 4 21.63 -0.23 12.49
C GLN A 4 21.24 -0.85 11.14
N LEU A 5 21.65 -2.09 10.89
CA LEU A 5 21.24 -2.83 9.69
C LEU A 5 19.72 -3.03 9.67
N ILE A 6 19.11 -3.44 10.81
CA ILE A 6 17.66 -3.57 10.93
C ILE A 6 16.95 -2.24 10.65
N ALA A 7 17.46 -1.13 11.21
CA ALA A 7 16.88 0.19 10.98
C ALA A 7 16.97 0.60 9.49
N ILE A 8 18.10 0.37 8.83
CA ILE A 8 18.28 0.66 7.40
C ILE A 8 17.31 -0.19 6.57
N THR A 9 17.20 -1.49 6.84
CA THR A 9 16.26 -2.38 6.15
C THR A 9 14.81 -1.93 6.34
N LEU A 10 14.44 -1.49 7.54
CA LEU A 10 13.11 -0.96 7.81
C LEU A 10 12.83 0.32 7.02
N VAL A 11 13.78 1.26 6.99
CA VAL A 11 13.64 2.51 6.23
C VAL A 11 13.48 2.22 4.74
N ILE A 12 14.34 1.37 4.17
CA ILE A 12 14.24 0.95 2.77
C ILE A 12 12.90 0.28 2.50
N GLY A 13 12.47 -0.64 3.39
CA GLY A 13 11.19 -1.33 3.26
C GLY A 13 10.01 -0.36 3.24
N VAL A 14 10.00 0.65 4.13
CA VAL A 14 8.95 1.68 4.15
C VAL A 14 8.94 2.50 2.86
N LEU A 15 10.12 2.89 2.36
CA LEU A 15 10.22 3.65 1.11
C LEU A 15 9.74 2.84 -0.10
N VAL A 16 10.12 1.56 -0.19
CA VAL A 16 9.68 0.66 -1.26
C VAL A 16 8.17 0.45 -1.21
N CYS A 17 7.60 0.18 -0.03
CA CYS A 17 6.15 0.04 0.12
C CYS A 17 5.40 1.33 -0.23
N CYS A 18 5.94 2.49 0.14
CA CYS A 18 5.38 3.79 -0.23
C CYS A 18 5.37 3.99 -1.76
N ALA A 19 6.51 3.73 -2.42
CA ALA A 19 6.62 3.83 -3.87
C ALA A 19 5.68 2.86 -4.60
N ALA A 20 5.61 1.61 -4.14
CA ALA A 20 4.71 0.60 -4.69
C ALA A 20 3.23 0.99 -4.54
N CYS A 21 2.86 1.60 -3.41
CA CYS A 21 1.51 2.11 -3.20
C CYS A 21 1.17 3.24 -4.19
N CYS A 22 2.07 4.22 -4.35
CA CYS A 22 1.89 5.31 -5.32
C CYS A 22 1.78 4.78 -6.76
N PHE A 23 2.61 3.80 -7.11
CA PHE A 23 2.57 3.14 -8.41
C PHE A 23 1.23 2.44 -8.63
N ALA A 24 0.81 1.59 -7.68
CA ALA A 24 -0.45 0.86 -7.77
C ALA A 24 -1.67 1.79 -7.91
N ILE A 25 -1.70 2.92 -7.22
CA ILE A 25 -2.78 3.92 -7.38
C ILE A 25 -2.75 4.53 -8.79
N THR A 26 -1.57 4.84 -9.32
CA THR A 26 -1.43 5.44 -10.66
C THR A 26 -1.88 4.47 -11.74
N ASP A 27 -1.49 3.21 -11.61
CA ASP A 27 -1.87 2.11 -12.50
C ASP A 27 -3.39 1.91 -12.46
N TRP A 28 -3.96 1.79 -11.26
CA TRP A 28 -5.39 1.64 -11.05
C TRP A 28 -6.22 2.76 -11.69
N VAL A 29 -5.76 4.01 -11.57
CA VAL A 29 -6.41 5.16 -12.22
C VAL A 29 -6.29 5.09 -13.74
N THR A 30 -5.17 4.59 -14.25
CA THR A 30 -4.95 4.42 -15.69
C THR A 30 -5.88 3.35 -16.25
N ASP A 31 -5.97 2.19 -15.61
CA ASP A 31 -6.81 1.07 -16.04
C ASP A 31 -8.30 1.33 -15.94
N TYR A 32 -8.70 2.10 -14.92
CA TYR A 32 -10.05 2.63 -14.84
C TYR A 32 -10.37 3.55 -16.04
N LYS A 33 -9.44 4.44 -16.41
CA LYS A 33 -9.64 5.41 -17.51
C LYS A 33 -9.59 4.79 -18.90
N THR A 34 -8.71 3.82 -19.12
CA THR A 34 -8.58 3.10 -20.39
C THR A 34 -9.72 2.08 -20.59
N GLY A 35 -10.50 1.81 -19.54
CA GLY A 35 -11.64 0.90 -19.58
C GLY A 35 -11.25 -0.57 -19.45
N VAL A 36 -10.01 -0.88 -19.06
CA VAL A 36 -9.53 -2.25 -18.81
C VAL A 36 -10.45 -2.97 -17.83
N TYR A 37 -10.85 -2.29 -16.76
CA TYR A 37 -11.74 -2.84 -15.74
C TYR A 37 -13.17 -3.14 -16.20
N GLN A 38 -13.60 -2.62 -17.35
CA GLN A 38 -14.89 -3.00 -17.96
C GLN A 38 -14.80 -4.34 -18.70
N ARG A 39 -13.59 -4.77 -19.07
CA ARG A 39 -13.32 -6.05 -19.73
C ARG A 39 -12.83 -7.10 -18.74
N GLU A 40 -11.97 -6.70 -17.81
CA GLU A 40 -11.28 -7.55 -16.83
C GLU A 40 -11.79 -7.22 -15.41
N TYR A 41 -13.03 -7.57 -15.08
CA TYR A 41 -13.62 -7.26 -13.77
C TYR A 41 -12.87 -7.89 -12.59
N PHE A 42 -12.21 -9.04 -12.81
CA PHE A 42 -11.45 -9.73 -11.77
C PHE A 42 -10.18 -8.98 -11.39
N GLU A 43 -9.47 -8.44 -12.38
CA GLU A 43 -8.30 -7.57 -12.18
C GLU A 43 -8.69 -6.32 -11.39
N ALA A 44 -9.79 -5.67 -11.80
CA ALA A 44 -10.35 -4.52 -11.09
C ALA A 44 -10.64 -4.82 -9.61
N PHE A 45 -11.26 -5.97 -9.32
CA PHE A 45 -11.56 -6.38 -7.96
C PHE A 45 -10.29 -6.66 -7.15
N TYR A 46 -9.36 -7.42 -7.72
CA TYR A 46 -8.12 -7.80 -7.05
C TYR A 46 -7.29 -6.57 -6.68
N GLU A 47 -7.05 -5.68 -7.63
CA GLU A 47 -6.23 -4.47 -7.40
C GLU A 47 -6.90 -3.50 -6.43
N THR A 48 -8.20 -3.28 -6.58
CA THR A 48 -8.97 -2.45 -5.63
C THR A 48 -8.87 -3.03 -4.22
N SER A 49 -9.06 -4.35 -4.08
CA SER A 49 -9.01 -5.02 -2.77
C SER A 49 -7.61 -4.93 -2.14
N ALA A 50 -6.55 -5.02 -2.94
CA ALA A 50 -5.18 -4.89 -2.48
C ALA A 50 -4.90 -3.47 -1.95
N ILE A 51 -5.31 -2.44 -2.69
CA ILE A 51 -5.16 -1.03 -2.28
C ILE A 51 -5.95 -0.76 -0.98
N VAL A 52 -7.20 -1.22 -0.90
CA VAL A 52 -8.05 -1.05 0.28
C VAL A 52 -7.46 -1.78 1.50
N ALA A 53 -7.01 -3.03 1.32
CA ALA A 53 -6.39 -3.80 2.40
C ALA A 53 -5.13 -3.11 2.92
N TYR A 54 -4.26 -2.62 2.03
CA TYR A 54 -3.07 -1.87 2.41
C TYR A 54 -3.41 -0.61 3.22
N ALA A 55 -4.41 0.16 2.78
CA ALA A 55 -4.88 1.34 3.49
C ALA A 55 -5.42 0.99 4.88
N ILE A 56 -6.27 -0.03 4.99
CA ILE A 56 -6.83 -0.48 6.28
C ILE A 56 -5.72 -0.91 7.24
N LEU A 57 -4.72 -1.68 6.77
CA LEU A 57 -3.60 -2.09 7.60
C LEU A 57 -2.77 -0.89 8.07
N GLY A 58 -2.55 0.10 7.20
CA GLY A 58 -1.91 1.36 7.56
C GLY A 58 -2.68 2.12 8.65
N PHE A 59 -4.00 2.29 8.49
CA PHE A 59 -4.85 2.93 9.49
C PHE A 59 -4.86 2.17 10.82
N ARG A 60 -4.97 0.84 10.79
CA ARG A 60 -4.92 0.00 12.00
C ARG A 60 -3.58 0.13 12.72
N PHE A 61 -2.48 0.17 11.98
CA PHE A 61 -1.14 0.36 12.55
C PHE A 61 -1.01 1.73 13.23
N MET A 62 -1.43 2.80 12.55
CA MET A 62 -1.40 4.16 13.12
C MET A 62 -2.29 4.28 14.37
N ASN A 63 -3.52 3.76 14.31
CA ASN A 63 -4.45 3.80 15.44
C ASN A 63 -3.89 3.08 16.67
N LYS A 64 -3.29 1.89 16.50
CA LYS A 64 -2.65 1.17 17.60
C LYS A 64 -1.49 1.95 18.22
N LYS A 65 -0.74 2.69 17.41
CA LYS A 65 0.39 3.52 17.88
C LYS A 65 -0.08 4.78 18.59
N ILE A 66 -1.12 5.43 18.10
CA ILE A 66 -1.72 6.64 18.69
C ILE A 66 -2.46 6.31 19.99
N SER A 67 -3.21 5.21 20.04
CA SER A 67 -3.91 4.79 21.26
C SER A 67 -2.95 4.37 22.37
N GLY A 68 -1.76 3.84 22.03
CA GLY A 68 -0.73 3.49 23.01
C GLY A 68 0.10 4.67 23.52
N LEU A 69 -0.10 5.87 22.97
CA LEU A 69 0.52 7.12 23.42
C LEU A 69 -0.38 7.94 24.36
N ARG A 70 -1.62 7.50 24.59
CA ARG A 70 -2.62 8.14 25.46
C ARG A 70 -2.77 7.36 26.75
#